data_AF-A0A1C6L1A4-F1
#
_entry.id   AF-A0A1C6L1A4-F1
#
_cell.length_a   1.000
_cell.length_b   1.000
_cell.length_c   1.000
_cell.angle_alpha   90.00
_cell.angle_beta   90.00
_cell.angle_gamma   90.00
#
_symmetry.space_group_name_H-M   'P 1'
#
loop_
_entity.id
_entity.type
_entity.pdbx_description
1 polymer ?
#
loop_
_entity_poly.entity_id
_entity_poly.type
_entity_poly.pdbx_seq_one_letter_code
_entity_poly.pdbx_strand_id
1 'polypeptide(L)'
;MKMSRGKRNVLFAGVLSCAMLFGIGNTMAYFTENSVQTNVFTTGDLDIGLKEPDWDPNENDGKNMYPGYTVYKNPTVKNITSDKNGDEPCYVRMSVDILNSQGTPITDDQALNLIYKTIYFDKTFTGGYDKKEGKATGLIQDRIPGYNLAQLAAYPMVNPLWTKDTARSTASKLVFNYMGAKGDGILNIGEESTLFTNIAIPTDWNQTQMQKVGNYQLKVTAQAIQSKGFATQSEAYRMLDEEIKGGTLQEINRGSEN
;
A
#
# COMPACT_ATOMS: atom_id res chain seq x y z
N MET A 1 -16.14 36.47 -73.84
CA MET A 1 -14.79 36.39 -73.24
C MET A 1 -14.49 34.93 -72.87
N LYS A 2 -13.20 34.56 -72.79
CA LYS A 2 -12.67 33.18 -72.63
C LYS A 2 -13.19 32.41 -71.40
N MET A 3 -13.42 31.10 -71.60
CA MET A 3 -13.16 29.98 -70.65
C MET A 3 -13.98 29.98 -69.31
N SER A 4 -14.14 28.88 -68.56
CA SER A 4 -13.40 27.61 -68.54
C SER A 4 -14.29 26.38 -68.26
N ARG A 5 -13.72 25.18 -68.44
CA ARG A 5 -14.35 23.87 -68.20
C ARG A 5 -14.08 23.36 -66.79
N GLY A 6 -15.13 22.80 -66.19
CA GLY A 6 -15.11 21.62 -65.31
C GLY A 6 -16.55 21.09 -65.26
N LYS A 7 -16.96 19.91 -65.76
CA LYS A 7 -16.29 18.61 -65.94
C LYS A 7 -15.59 18.21 -64.65
N ARG A 8 -16.03 17.21 -63.89
CA ARG A 8 -16.94 16.06 -64.09
C ARG A 8 -17.32 15.57 -62.65
N ASN A 9 -18.37 14.80 -62.34
CA ASN A 9 -19.43 14.11 -63.10
C ASN A 9 -20.44 13.48 -62.09
N VAL A 10 -21.68 13.17 -62.53
CA VAL A 10 -22.43 11.88 -62.25
C VAL A 10 -22.77 11.53 -60.78
N LEU A 11 -23.95 11.03 -60.36
CA LEU A 11 -25.36 10.85 -60.83
C LEU A 11 -26.13 10.44 -59.51
N PHE A 12 -27.45 10.57 -59.30
CA PHE A 12 -28.53 11.22 -60.07
C PHE A 12 -29.72 11.61 -59.13
N ALA A 13 -30.94 11.42 -59.62
CA ALA A 13 -32.25 11.52 -58.94
C ALA A 13 -32.50 10.42 -57.88
N GLY A 14 -33.44 10.55 -56.94
CA GLY A 14 -34.42 11.63 -56.73
C GLY A 14 -35.88 11.18 -56.93
N VAL A 15 -36.62 11.08 -55.83
CA VAL A 15 -38.10 11.14 -55.69
C VAL A 15 -38.32 11.72 -54.29
N LEU A 16 -38.83 12.93 -54.03
CA LEU A 16 -39.94 13.72 -54.59
C LEU A 16 -41.34 13.28 -54.12
N SER A 17 -41.76 13.79 -52.97
CA SER A 17 -43.15 14.21 -52.74
C SER A 17 -43.24 15.24 -51.61
N CYS A 18 -43.83 16.39 -51.92
CA CYS A 18 -44.04 17.50 -50.99
C CYS A 18 -45.42 17.42 -50.35
N ALA A 19 -45.55 17.85 -49.09
CA ALA A 19 -46.67 18.68 -48.63
C ALA A 19 -46.32 19.37 -47.30
N MET A 20 -46.08 20.68 -47.35
CA MET A 20 -45.92 21.52 -46.15
C MET A 20 -47.29 22.06 -45.72
N LEU A 21 -47.51 22.22 -44.41
CA LEU A 21 -48.35 23.30 -43.88
C LEU A 21 -47.68 23.90 -42.62
N PHE A 22 -47.17 25.12 -42.83
CA PHE A 22 -46.87 26.25 -41.92
C PHE A 22 -46.82 26.04 -40.38
N GLY A 23 -45.89 26.65 -39.63
CA GLY A 23 -44.81 27.54 -40.06
C GLY A 23 -43.95 28.07 -38.89
N ILE A 24 -42.64 28.13 -39.14
CA ILE A 24 -41.55 28.88 -38.48
C ILE A 24 -41.81 29.39 -37.04
N GLY A 25 -41.17 28.73 -36.07
CA GLY A 25 -41.14 29.17 -34.67
C GLY A 25 -40.00 28.53 -33.86
N ASN A 26 -38.74 28.79 -34.25
CA ASN A 26 -37.49 28.35 -33.61
C ASN A 26 -37.25 26.82 -33.54
N THR A 27 -36.19 26.38 -34.21
CA THR A 27 -35.59 25.05 -34.01
C THR A 27 -34.91 24.98 -32.65
N MET A 28 -35.50 24.23 -31.71
CA MET A 28 -34.69 23.43 -30.80
C MET A 28 -34.81 21.98 -31.25
N ALA A 29 -33.67 21.38 -31.61
CA ALA A 29 -33.63 19.98 -32.00
C ALA A 29 -34.07 19.12 -30.82
N TYR A 30 -34.95 18.15 -31.09
CA TYR A 30 -35.13 17.04 -30.19
C TYR A 30 -33.78 16.31 -30.07
N PHE A 31 -33.35 16.00 -28.85
CA PHE A 31 -32.30 15.01 -28.62
C PHE A 31 -32.86 13.61 -28.92
N THR A 32 -33.09 13.33 -30.20
CA THR A 32 -33.21 11.96 -30.72
C THR A 32 -31.81 11.48 -31.07
N GLU A 33 -31.09 11.01 -30.07
CA GLU A 33 -29.91 10.18 -30.28
C GLU A 33 -30.30 8.71 -30.07
N ASN A 34 -30.14 7.90 -31.12
CA ASN A 34 -30.24 6.45 -30.99
C ASN A 34 -28.87 5.93 -30.54
N SER A 35 -28.58 6.12 -29.26
CA SER A 35 -27.35 5.66 -28.62
C SER A 35 -27.58 4.28 -28.00
N VAL A 36 -26.92 3.27 -28.55
CA VAL A 36 -26.65 2.04 -27.78
C VAL A 36 -25.61 2.43 -26.73
N GLN A 37 -26.09 2.88 -25.56
CA GLN A 37 -25.23 3.02 -24.39
C GLN A 37 -24.84 1.62 -23.91
N THR A 38 -23.73 1.11 -24.46
CA THR A 38 -22.96 0.04 -23.82
C THR A 38 -22.36 0.63 -22.56
N ASN A 39 -23.13 0.60 -21.46
CA ASN A 39 -22.62 0.87 -20.13
C ASN A 39 -21.58 -0.21 -19.80
N VAL A 40 -20.31 0.12 -19.92
CA VAL A 40 -19.21 -0.73 -19.45
C VAL A 40 -19.21 -0.64 -17.93
N PHE A 41 -19.79 -1.64 -17.28
CA PHE A 41 -19.70 -1.80 -15.84
C PHE A 41 -18.31 -2.34 -15.50
N THR A 42 -17.40 -1.47 -15.07
CA THR A 42 -16.11 -1.88 -14.50
C THR A 42 -16.29 -2.40 -13.08
N THR A 43 -15.86 -3.63 -12.84
CA THR A 43 -15.62 -4.16 -11.50
C THR A 43 -14.25 -3.70 -11.02
N GLY A 44 -14.16 -3.22 -9.77
CA GLY A 44 -12.86 -2.83 -9.18
C GLY A 44 -11.86 -3.98 -9.17
N ASP A 45 -10.59 -3.62 -9.28
CA ASP A 45 -9.45 -4.47 -9.60
C ASP A 45 -8.27 -4.29 -8.63
N LEU A 46 -8.58 -4.18 -7.33
CA LEU A 46 -7.61 -3.86 -6.28
C LEU A 46 -6.44 -4.86 -6.20
N ASP A 47 -5.22 -4.33 -6.30
CA ASP A 47 -3.97 -5.06 -6.08
C ASP A 47 -3.02 -4.26 -5.17
N ILE A 48 -2.37 -4.96 -4.22
CA ILE A 48 -1.38 -4.39 -3.31
C ILE A 48 -0.10 -5.22 -3.26
N GLY A 49 1.02 -4.54 -3.41
CA GLY A 49 2.34 -5.11 -3.25
C GLY A 49 2.91 -4.85 -1.85
N LEU A 50 3.60 -5.82 -1.27
CA LEU A 50 4.46 -5.65 -0.08
C LEU A 50 5.88 -6.11 -0.40
N LYS A 51 6.87 -5.26 -0.14
CA LYS A 51 8.30 -5.59 -0.28
C LYS A 51 9.08 -5.14 0.96
N GLU A 52 10.21 -5.79 1.21
CA GLU A 52 11.29 -5.36 2.12
C GLU A 52 12.59 -5.22 1.28
N PRO A 53 12.75 -4.16 0.45
CA PRO A 53 13.77 -4.11 -0.59
C PRO A 53 15.23 -4.10 -0.13
N ASP A 54 15.48 -3.72 1.13
CA ASP A 54 16.82 -3.60 1.72
C ASP A 54 17.12 -4.70 2.75
N TRP A 55 16.29 -5.75 2.84
CA TRP A 55 16.51 -6.92 3.71
C TRP A 55 16.96 -8.13 2.88
N ASP A 56 18.18 -8.65 3.11
CA ASP A 56 18.67 -9.89 2.52
C ASP A 56 19.22 -10.89 3.57
N PRO A 57 18.52 -12.01 3.84
CA PRO A 57 19.00 -13.04 4.76
C PRO A 57 20.25 -13.78 4.25
N ASN A 58 20.63 -13.65 2.97
CA ASN A 58 21.86 -14.20 2.41
C ASN A 58 23.07 -13.32 2.73
N GLU A 59 22.89 -12.00 2.87
CA GLU A 59 23.93 -11.05 3.30
C GLU A 59 24.14 -11.05 4.83
N ASN A 60 23.36 -11.86 5.56
CA ASN A 60 23.37 -12.12 7.01
C ASN A 60 22.57 -11.15 7.87
N ASP A 61 21.61 -10.44 7.29
CA ASP A 61 20.63 -9.67 8.05
C ASP A 61 19.92 -10.52 9.11
N GLY A 62 19.77 -9.94 10.31
CA GLY A 62 19.20 -10.61 11.48
C GLY A 62 20.05 -11.73 12.11
N LYS A 63 21.25 -12.05 11.58
CA LYS A 63 22.13 -13.08 12.16
C LYS A 63 23.12 -12.47 13.16
N ASN A 64 23.49 -13.24 14.18
CA ASN A 64 24.51 -12.89 15.19
C ASN A 64 24.30 -11.53 15.87
N MET A 65 23.03 -11.13 16.05
CA MET A 65 22.59 -9.90 16.70
C MET A 65 23.32 -9.60 18.04
N TYR A 66 23.90 -8.41 18.17
CA TYR A 66 24.68 -7.96 19.34
C TYR A 66 24.35 -6.50 19.73
N PRO A 67 24.59 -6.06 20.98
CA PRO A 67 24.36 -4.66 21.40
C PRO A 67 25.09 -3.65 20.49
N GLY A 68 24.32 -2.77 19.85
CA GLY A 68 24.78 -1.82 18.83
C GLY A 68 24.47 -2.21 17.38
N TYR A 69 24.11 -3.47 17.11
CA TYR A 69 23.70 -3.93 15.78
C TYR A 69 22.53 -3.10 15.23
N THR A 70 22.62 -2.64 13.98
CA THR A 70 21.59 -1.83 13.32
C THR A 70 21.49 -2.21 11.85
N VAL A 71 20.30 -2.58 11.39
CA VAL A 71 20.03 -3.06 10.02
C VAL A 71 18.73 -2.44 9.49
N TYR A 72 18.64 -2.26 8.16
CA TYR A 72 17.40 -1.87 7.50
C TYR A 72 16.45 -3.08 7.34
N LYS A 73 15.16 -2.81 7.20
CA LYS A 73 14.13 -3.82 6.94
C LYS A 73 12.95 -3.31 6.13
N ASN A 74 12.65 -2.01 6.29
CA ASN A 74 11.76 -1.21 5.44
C ASN A 74 10.54 -1.90 4.78
N PRO A 75 9.68 -2.63 5.53
CA PRO A 75 8.44 -3.18 5.00
C PRO A 75 7.55 -2.07 4.45
N THR A 76 7.42 -2.07 3.13
CA THR A 76 6.80 -1.03 2.32
C THR A 76 5.67 -1.61 1.49
N VAL A 77 4.47 -1.10 1.69
CA VAL A 77 3.29 -1.44 0.90
C VAL A 77 3.08 -0.42 -0.21
N LYS A 78 2.58 -0.85 -1.37
CA LYS A 78 2.21 -0.01 -2.51
C LYS A 78 0.89 -0.45 -3.11
N ASN A 79 0.03 0.51 -3.45
CA ASN A 79 -1.13 0.23 -4.29
C ASN A 79 -0.66 0.10 -5.75
N ILE A 80 -0.65 -1.12 -6.28
CA ILE A 80 -0.13 -1.46 -7.62
C ILE A 80 -1.25 -1.71 -8.64
N THR A 81 -2.50 -1.46 -8.24
CA THR A 81 -3.71 -1.55 -9.08
C THR A 81 -3.56 -0.82 -10.41
N SER A 82 -4.14 -1.37 -11.48
CA SER A 82 -4.15 -0.70 -12.78
C SER A 82 -5.21 0.41 -12.81
N ASP A 83 -4.81 1.60 -13.28
CA ASP A 83 -5.67 2.77 -13.51
C ASP A 83 -6.70 2.61 -14.65
N LYS A 84 -6.69 1.49 -15.37
CA LYS A 84 -7.59 1.18 -16.51
C LYS A 84 -9.07 1.31 -16.18
N ASN A 85 -9.45 1.11 -14.92
CA ASN A 85 -10.83 1.16 -14.45
C ASN A 85 -11.19 2.50 -13.75
N GLY A 86 -10.26 3.46 -13.76
CA GLY A 86 -10.35 4.72 -13.00
C GLY A 86 -9.63 4.63 -11.64
N ASP A 87 -9.92 5.59 -10.74
CA ASP A 87 -9.27 5.61 -9.42
C ASP A 87 -9.65 4.39 -8.58
N GLU A 88 -8.67 3.67 -8.06
CA GLU A 88 -8.87 2.53 -7.14
C GLU A 88 -8.21 2.78 -5.78
N PRO A 89 -8.70 3.75 -5.00
CA PRO A 89 -8.20 4.03 -3.65
C PRO A 89 -8.55 2.89 -2.69
N CYS A 90 -7.62 2.54 -1.81
CA CYS A 90 -7.80 1.47 -0.83
C CYS A 90 -7.46 1.90 0.61
N TYR A 91 -8.05 1.19 1.57
CA TYR A 91 -7.62 1.20 2.96
C TYR A 91 -6.63 0.07 3.17
N VAL A 92 -5.49 0.36 3.79
CA VAL A 92 -4.40 -0.62 3.97
C VAL A 92 -4.07 -0.77 5.46
N ARG A 93 -3.89 -2.01 5.90
CA ARG A 93 -3.34 -2.34 7.22
C ARG A 93 -2.17 -3.28 7.10
N MET A 94 -1.25 -3.21 8.05
CA MET A 94 -0.10 -4.11 8.14
C MET A 94 -0.06 -4.73 9.54
N SER A 95 0.23 -6.02 9.62
CA SER A 95 0.50 -6.72 10.87
C SER A 95 1.94 -7.20 10.95
N VAL A 96 2.51 -7.14 12.15
CA VAL A 96 3.81 -7.72 12.50
C VAL A 96 3.57 -8.79 13.56
N ASP A 97 3.63 -10.06 13.15
CA ASP A 97 3.61 -11.21 14.05
C ASP A 97 5.04 -11.44 14.58
N ILE A 98 5.17 -11.53 15.90
CA ILE A 98 6.43 -11.72 16.63
C ILE A 98 6.50 -13.18 17.09
N LEU A 99 7.35 -13.93 16.41
CA LEU A 99 7.44 -15.38 16.51
C LEU A 99 8.80 -15.79 17.08
N ASN A 100 8.88 -16.97 17.70
CA ASN A 100 10.14 -17.59 18.06
C ASN A 100 10.84 -18.19 16.82
N SER A 101 12.01 -18.80 17.01
CA SER A 101 12.75 -19.45 15.91
C SER A 101 12.00 -20.62 15.23
N GLN A 102 10.95 -21.18 15.85
CA GLN A 102 10.07 -22.19 15.29
C GLN A 102 8.81 -21.62 14.62
N GLY A 103 8.68 -20.29 14.47
CA GLY A 103 7.51 -19.66 13.86
C GLY A 103 6.26 -19.66 14.74
N THR A 104 6.38 -19.95 16.04
CA THR A 104 5.28 -19.91 17.02
C THR A 104 5.25 -18.55 17.74
N PRO A 105 4.09 -17.93 18.01
CA PRO A 105 4.02 -16.64 18.70
C PRO A 105 4.72 -16.65 20.07
N ILE A 106 5.52 -15.61 20.34
CA ILE A 106 6.18 -15.45 21.65
C ILE A 106 5.16 -15.05 22.72
N THR A 107 5.22 -15.67 23.90
CA THR A 107 4.30 -15.42 25.03
C THR A 107 4.96 -14.77 26.25
N ASP A 108 6.29 -14.58 26.24
CA ASP A 108 7.01 -13.89 27.32
C ASP A 108 6.91 -12.37 27.11
N ASP A 109 6.08 -11.70 27.92
CA ASP A 109 5.89 -10.25 27.87
C ASP A 109 7.20 -9.46 28.05
N GLN A 110 8.19 -9.98 28.80
CA GLN A 110 9.47 -9.30 28.95
C GLN A 110 10.30 -9.37 27.65
N ALA A 111 10.26 -10.51 26.96
CA ALA A 111 10.89 -10.66 25.65
C ALA A 111 10.22 -9.76 24.61
N LEU A 112 8.87 -9.74 24.55
CA LEU A 112 8.09 -8.88 23.66
C LEU A 112 8.38 -7.40 23.89
N ASN A 113 8.39 -6.94 25.15
CA ASN A 113 8.71 -5.55 25.50
C ASN A 113 10.16 -5.14 25.20
N LEU A 114 11.09 -6.09 25.09
CA LEU A 114 12.44 -5.82 24.59
C LEU A 114 12.46 -5.80 23.05
N ILE A 115 11.79 -6.74 22.38
CA ILE A 115 11.67 -6.77 20.91
C ILE A 115 11.03 -5.48 20.36
N TYR A 116 10.00 -4.93 21.02
CA TYR A 116 9.43 -3.63 20.62
C TYR A 116 10.47 -2.50 20.63
N LYS A 117 11.45 -2.56 21.53
CA LYS A 117 12.55 -1.60 21.66
C LYS A 117 13.72 -1.89 20.71
N THR A 118 13.53 -2.74 19.71
CA THR A 118 14.45 -2.84 18.57
C THR A 118 13.87 -2.28 17.28
N ILE A 119 12.57 -2.00 17.20
CA ILE A 119 11.89 -1.57 15.97
C ILE A 119 11.82 -0.04 15.93
N TYR A 120 12.29 0.56 14.83
CA TYR A 120 12.35 2.02 14.68
C TYR A 120 12.01 2.50 13.27
N PHE A 121 11.45 3.70 13.18
CA PHE A 121 11.25 4.45 11.94
C PHE A 121 12.11 5.73 11.92
N ASP A 122 12.96 5.84 10.90
CA ASP A 122 13.69 7.05 10.57
C ASP A 122 13.10 7.71 9.30
N LYS A 123 12.51 8.89 9.48
CA LYS A 123 11.96 9.73 8.41
C LYS A 123 12.97 10.17 7.35
N THR A 124 14.28 10.00 7.60
CA THR A 124 15.35 10.36 6.67
C THR A 124 15.74 9.22 5.72
N PHE A 125 15.20 8.03 5.92
CA PHE A 125 15.45 6.87 5.07
C PHE A 125 14.90 7.08 3.65
N THR A 126 15.73 6.86 2.64
CA THR A 126 15.41 7.15 1.23
C THR A 126 14.97 5.94 0.39
N GLY A 127 14.93 4.74 0.97
CA GLY A 127 14.42 3.55 0.30
C GLY A 127 12.91 3.61 0.06
N GLY A 128 12.39 2.69 -0.74
CA GLY A 128 10.98 2.64 -1.14
C GLY A 128 10.70 1.41 -2.00
N TYR A 129 9.45 1.18 -2.39
CA TYR A 129 8.97 -0.10 -2.92
C TYR A 129 9.79 -0.64 -4.11
N ASP A 130 10.21 0.25 -5.02
CA ASP A 130 11.02 -0.09 -6.19
C ASP A 130 12.47 0.45 -6.11
N LYS A 131 12.91 0.89 -4.92
CA LYS A 131 14.24 1.44 -4.67
C LYS A 131 15.00 0.57 -3.67
N LYS A 132 15.93 -0.24 -4.19
CA LYS A 132 16.98 -0.88 -3.39
C LYS A 132 18.05 0.14 -2.99
N GLU A 133 18.83 -0.19 -1.96
CA GLU A 133 19.91 0.61 -1.38
C GLU A 133 19.45 1.93 -0.73
N GLY A 134 18.36 1.85 0.05
CA GLY A 134 17.90 2.95 0.89
C GLY A 134 18.96 3.40 1.90
N LYS A 135 19.08 4.71 2.12
CA LYS A 135 20.04 5.29 3.09
C LYS A 135 19.30 6.19 4.06
N ALA A 136 19.61 6.06 5.34
CA ALA A 136 19.18 7.00 6.38
C ALA A 136 20.33 7.95 6.74
N THR A 137 20.01 9.11 7.32
CA THR A 137 20.99 10.02 7.94
C THR A 137 20.91 10.04 9.48
N GLY A 138 19.82 9.52 10.07
CA GLY A 138 19.69 9.33 11.51
C GLY A 138 20.14 7.95 11.99
N LEU A 139 19.45 6.88 11.56
CA LEU A 139 19.70 5.48 11.88
C LEU A 139 20.42 4.75 10.74
N ILE A 140 21.71 5.04 10.62
CA ILE A 140 22.63 4.44 9.66
C ILE A 140 22.90 2.98 10.05
N GLN A 141 22.65 2.05 9.13
CA GLN A 141 23.01 0.64 9.24
C GLN A 141 24.52 0.44 9.47
N ASP A 142 24.89 -0.58 10.24
CA ASP A 142 26.28 -0.97 10.56
C ASP A 142 27.16 0.13 11.19
N ARG A 143 26.56 1.19 11.73
CA ARG A 143 27.27 2.26 12.43
C ARG A 143 28.00 1.73 13.68
N ILE A 144 29.30 2.03 13.79
CA ILE A 144 30.11 1.75 14.99
C ILE A 144 30.62 3.07 15.60
N PRO A 145 30.47 3.30 16.93
CA PRO A 145 29.61 2.55 17.84
C PRO A 145 28.12 2.73 17.47
N GLY A 146 27.34 1.69 17.73
CA GLY A 146 25.90 1.70 17.53
C GLY A 146 25.17 2.67 18.47
N TYR A 147 23.84 2.68 18.36
CA TYR A 147 22.99 3.63 19.07
C TYR A 147 22.71 3.20 20.51
N ASN A 148 22.67 4.15 21.44
CA ASN A 148 22.20 3.90 22.81
C ASN A 148 20.69 4.19 22.95
N LEU A 149 20.08 3.76 24.05
CA LEU A 149 18.65 3.94 24.35
C LEU A 149 18.22 5.40 24.30
N ALA A 150 19.07 6.33 24.74
CA ALA A 150 18.77 7.77 24.73
C ALA A 150 18.74 8.36 23.32
N GLN A 151 19.61 7.89 22.42
CA GLN A 151 19.60 8.26 21.00
C GLN A 151 18.40 7.64 20.28
N LEU A 152 18.09 6.37 20.56
CA LEU A 152 16.97 5.66 19.95
C LEU A 152 15.61 6.20 20.39
N ALA A 153 15.50 6.75 21.61
CA ALA A 153 14.27 7.40 22.10
C ALA A 153 13.82 8.63 21.29
N ALA A 154 14.66 9.17 20.40
CA ALA A 154 14.28 10.24 19.48
C ALA A 154 13.49 9.75 18.25
N TYR A 155 13.41 8.44 18.02
CA TYR A 155 12.77 7.82 16.85
C TYR A 155 11.48 7.10 17.26
N PRO A 156 10.36 7.30 16.55
CA PRO A 156 9.14 6.52 16.78
C PRO A 156 9.36 5.06 16.34
N MET A 157 8.61 4.13 16.95
CA MET A 157 8.69 2.70 16.59
C MET A 157 8.21 2.44 15.15
N VAL A 158 7.20 3.19 14.70
CA VAL A 158 6.61 3.10 13.36
C VAL A 158 6.43 4.49 12.76
N ASN A 159 6.27 4.53 11.45
CA ASN A 159 5.99 5.73 10.67
C ASN A 159 4.72 6.44 11.20
N PRO A 160 4.77 7.75 11.53
CA PRO A 160 3.61 8.51 12.00
C PRO A 160 2.39 8.54 11.08
N LEU A 161 2.52 8.12 9.81
CA LEU A 161 1.39 7.90 8.90
C LEU A 161 0.57 6.64 9.22
N TRP A 162 0.96 5.87 10.24
CA TRP A 162 0.33 4.63 10.67
C TRP A 162 -0.09 4.71 12.14
N THR A 163 -1.29 4.20 12.45
CA THR A 163 -1.83 4.15 13.82
C THR A 163 -2.03 2.71 14.26
N LYS A 164 -1.63 2.37 15.50
CA LYS A 164 -1.83 1.03 16.05
C LYS A 164 -3.31 0.74 16.27
N ASP A 165 -3.79 -0.35 15.68
CA ASP A 165 -5.12 -0.90 15.95
C ASP A 165 -5.08 -1.71 17.25
N THR A 166 -5.57 -1.12 18.34
CA THR A 166 -5.58 -1.76 19.66
C THR A 166 -6.62 -2.86 19.80
N ALA A 167 -7.64 -2.92 18.94
CA ALA A 167 -8.66 -3.97 18.96
C ALA A 167 -8.18 -5.26 18.28
N ARG A 168 -7.33 -5.13 17.25
CA ARG A 168 -6.77 -6.25 16.48
C ARG A 168 -5.36 -6.66 16.91
N SER A 169 -4.65 -5.80 17.64
CA SER A 169 -3.34 -6.15 18.21
C SER A 169 -3.46 -7.08 19.42
N THR A 170 -2.54 -8.04 19.52
CA THR A 170 -2.22 -8.77 20.75
C THR A 170 -0.82 -8.39 21.22
N ALA A 171 -0.28 -9.08 22.24
CA ALA A 171 1.11 -8.91 22.65
C ALA A 171 2.11 -9.46 21.59
N SER A 172 1.76 -10.57 20.92
CA SER A 172 2.62 -11.18 19.90
C SER A 172 2.26 -10.80 18.45
N LYS A 173 1.21 -10.01 18.24
CA LYS A 173 0.79 -9.51 16.92
C LYS A 173 0.45 -8.03 17.01
N LEU A 174 1.26 -7.20 16.38
CA LEU A 174 0.99 -5.76 16.27
C LEU A 174 0.25 -5.49 14.97
N VAL A 175 -0.88 -4.77 15.01
CA VAL A 175 -1.64 -4.37 13.82
C VAL A 175 -1.64 -2.84 13.71
N PHE A 176 -1.37 -2.33 12.51
CA PHE A 176 -1.33 -0.91 12.21
C PHE A 176 -2.17 -0.59 10.98
N ASN A 177 -2.99 0.45 11.08
CA ASN A 177 -3.81 0.95 10.00
C ASN A 177 -3.13 2.17 9.39
N TYR A 178 -3.07 2.24 8.06
CA TYR A 178 -2.58 3.43 7.36
C TYR A 178 -3.58 4.57 7.55
N MET A 179 -3.07 5.76 7.88
CA MET A 179 -3.85 7.00 8.03
C MET A 179 -3.51 8.03 6.95
N GLY A 180 -2.33 7.92 6.34
CA GLY A 180 -1.84 8.88 5.35
C GLY A 180 -1.63 10.29 5.91
N ALA A 181 -1.07 11.19 5.10
CA ALA A 181 -0.76 12.55 5.53
C ALA A 181 -2.01 13.41 5.79
N LYS A 182 -3.16 13.00 5.24
CA LYS A 182 -4.47 13.66 5.40
C LYS A 182 -5.28 13.14 6.60
N GLY A 183 -4.90 11.98 7.16
CA GLY A 183 -5.68 11.29 8.20
C GLY A 183 -6.93 10.57 7.69
N ASP A 184 -7.11 10.45 6.37
CA ASP A 184 -8.25 9.76 5.73
C ASP A 184 -8.03 8.24 5.57
N GLY A 185 -6.79 7.78 5.69
CA GLY A 185 -6.40 6.38 5.55
C GLY A 185 -6.35 5.84 4.13
N ILE A 186 -6.48 6.71 3.13
CA ILE A 186 -6.57 6.33 1.72
C ILE A 186 -5.17 6.23 1.09
N LEU A 187 -4.85 5.07 0.53
CA LEU A 187 -3.70 4.86 -0.34
C LEU A 187 -4.18 4.79 -1.80
N ASN A 188 -3.82 5.78 -2.61
CA ASN A 188 -4.22 5.89 -4.01
C ASN A 188 -3.28 5.06 -4.92
N ILE A 189 -3.69 4.82 -6.17
CA ILE A 189 -2.88 4.08 -7.14
C ILE A 189 -1.47 4.69 -7.25
N GLY A 190 -0.44 3.83 -7.19
CA GLY A 190 0.96 4.23 -7.26
C GLY A 190 1.55 4.80 -5.97
N GLU A 191 0.74 5.16 -4.97
CA GLU A 191 1.22 5.58 -3.65
C GLU A 191 1.76 4.39 -2.85
N GLU A 192 2.79 4.65 -2.05
CA GLU A 192 3.46 3.67 -1.20
C GLU A 192 3.73 4.22 0.21
N SER A 193 3.85 3.34 1.19
CA SER A 193 4.22 3.72 2.55
C SER A 193 4.97 2.61 3.29
N THR A 194 6.06 2.98 3.94
CA THR A 194 6.88 2.12 4.79
C THR A 194 6.39 2.16 6.24
N LEU A 195 6.22 1.00 6.88
CA LEU A 195 5.72 0.91 8.26
C LEU A 195 6.79 1.27 9.31
N PHE A 196 7.99 0.72 9.18
CA PHE A 196 9.19 1.05 9.98
C PHE A 196 10.43 0.82 9.10
N THR A 197 11.59 1.38 9.45
CA THR A 197 12.77 1.34 8.57
C THR A 197 13.89 0.45 9.09
N ASN A 198 14.08 0.40 10.41
CA ASN A 198 15.26 -0.17 11.05
C ASN A 198 14.89 -1.20 12.12
N ILE A 199 15.76 -2.20 12.28
CA ILE A 199 15.96 -2.92 13.54
C ILE A 199 17.29 -2.45 14.15
N ALA A 200 17.27 -1.94 15.37
CA ALA A 200 18.45 -1.44 16.09
C ALA A 200 18.48 -1.98 17.53
N ILE A 201 19.57 -2.64 17.92
CA ILE A 201 19.78 -3.15 19.28
C ILE A 201 20.56 -2.10 20.07
N PRO A 202 20.03 -1.59 21.20
CA PRO A 202 20.72 -0.56 21.97
C PRO A 202 22.07 -1.05 22.53
N THR A 203 23.08 -0.19 22.52
CA THR A 203 24.41 -0.48 23.09
C THR A 203 24.41 -0.64 24.61
N ASP A 204 23.39 -0.13 25.32
CA ASP A 204 23.23 -0.28 26.77
C ASP A 204 22.73 -1.68 27.18
N TRP A 205 22.37 -2.55 26.23
CA TRP A 205 21.84 -3.87 26.54
C TRP A 205 22.93 -4.84 27.01
N ASN A 206 22.64 -5.51 28.13
CA ASN A 206 23.51 -6.53 28.70
C ASN A 206 23.13 -7.96 28.24
N GLN A 207 23.95 -8.93 28.64
CA GLN A 207 23.76 -10.34 28.29
C GLN A 207 22.39 -10.89 28.73
N THR A 208 21.85 -10.47 29.87
CA THR A 208 20.52 -10.89 30.35
C THR A 208 19.40 -10.42 29.43
N GLN A 209 19.48 -9.19 28.91
CA GLN A 209 18.52 -8.66 27.94
C GLN A 209 18.63 -9.39 26.59
N MET A 210 19.84 -9.62 26.11
CA MET A 210 20.08 -10.39 24.88
C MET A 210 19.56 -11.83 24.99
N GLN A 211 19.81 -12.51 26.12
CA GLN A 211 19.28 -13.84 26.41
C GLN A 211 17.76 -13.87 26.51
N LYS A 212 17.15 -12.81 27.07
CA LYS A 212 15.68 -12.71 27.20
C LYS A 212 14.99 -12.49 25.84
N VAL A 213 15.61 -11.74 24.93
CA VAL A 213 15.09 -11.60 23.55
C VAL A 213 15.27 -12.90 22.77
N GLY A 214 16.45 -13.51 22.84
CA GLY A 214 16.77 -14.75 22.14
C GLY A 214 16.61 -14.63 20.62
N ASN A 215 16.35 -15.75 19.95
CA ASN A 215 16.10 -15.78 18.52
C ASN A 215 14.60 -15.59 18.23
N TYR A 216 14.26 -14.54 17.51
CA TYR A 216 12.88 -14.21 17.11
C TYR A 216 12.78 -13.97 15.60
N GLN A 217 11.55 -13.99 15.09
CA GLN A 217 11.20 -13.64 13.72
C GLN A 217 10.16 -12.50 13.76
N LEU A 218 10.26 -11.56 12.83
CA LEU A 218 9.20 -10.59 12.55
C LEU A 218 8.57 -10.95 11.21
N LYS A 219 7.39 -11.56 11.24
CA LYS A 219 6.60 -11.83 10.03
C LYS A 219 5.69 -10.63 9.77
N VAL A 220 5.97 -9.90 8.70
CA VAL A 220 5.13 -8.78 8.25
C VAL A 220 4.09 -9.31 7.26
N THR A 221 2.88 -8.75 7.29
CA THR A 221 1.79 -9.06 6.34
C THR A 221 0.99 -7.79 6.09
N ALA A 222 0.76 -7.46 4.81
CA ALA A 222 -0.10 -6.35 4.41
C ALA A 222 -1.47 -6.89 3.96
N GLN A 223 -2.52 -6.14 4.21
CA GLN A 223 -3.88 -6.44 3.77
C GLN A 223 -4.55 -5.13 3.34
N ALA A 224 -5.33 -5.17 2.27
CA ALA A 224 -6.08 -4.02 1.78
C ALA A 224 -7.52 -4.38 1.44
N ILE A 225 -8.36 -3.35 1.43
CA ILE A 225 -9.73 -3.39 0.95
C ILE A 225 -10.02 -2.08 0.22
N GLN A 226 -10.82 -2.12 -0.84
CA GLN A 226 -11.22 -0.91 -1.57
C GLN A 226 -11.89 0.09 -0.61
N SER A 227 -11.60 1.38 -0.73
CA SER A 227 -12.27 2.40 0.09
C SER A 227 -13.64 2.78 -0.47
N LYS A 228 -13.79 2.73 -1.80
CA LYS A 228 -15.08 2.89 -2.49
C LYS A 228 -16.06 1.81 -2.03
N GLY A 229 -17.26 2.23 -1.63
CA GLY A 229 -18.31 1.35 -1.10
C GLY A 229 -18.46 1.35 0.42
N PHE A 230 -17.55 1.99 1.17
CA PHE A 230 -17.64 2.14 2.64
C PHE A 230 -17.76 3.60 3.05
N ALA A 231 -18.50 3.86 4.13
CA ALA A 231 -18.59 5.20 4.70
C ALA A 231 -17.37 5.53 5.58
N THR A 232 -16.69 4.51 6.11
CA THR A 232 -15.51 4.67 6.98
C THR A 232 -14.50 3.53 6.81
N GLN A 233 -13.24 3.81 7.11
CA GLN A 233 -12.17 2.80 7.22
C GLN A 233 -12.52 1.67 8.24
N SER A 234 -13.15 2.03 9.36
CA SER A 234 -13.53 1.06 10.42
C SER A 234 -14.56 0.05 9.91
N GLU A 235 -15.54 0.51 9.13
CA GLU A 235 -16.52 -0.34 8.46
C GLU A 235 -15.86 -1.28 7.44
N ALA A 236 -14.95 -0.76 6.61
CA ALA A 236 -14.21 -1.54 5.63
C ALA A 236 -13.40 -2.66 6.30
N TYR A 237 -12.64 -2.37 7.36
CA TYR A 237 -11.88 -3.41 8.08
C TYR A 237 -12.78 -4.42 8.81
N ARG A 238 -13.98 -4.03 9.26
CA ARG A 238 -14.96 -4.99 9.81
C ARG A 238 -15.39 -6.00 8.74
N MET A 239 -15.60 -5.57 7.50
CA MET A 239 -15.93 -6.47 6.39
C MET A 239 -14.74 -7.36 6.00
N LEU A 240 -13.54 -6.79 5.91
CA LEU A 240 -12.29 -7.54 5.67
C LEU A 240 -12.07 -8.65 6.70
N ASP A 241 -12.36 -8.40 7.98
CA ASP A 241 -12.24 -9.41 9.03
C ASP A 241 -13.24 -10.57 8.87
N GLU A 242 -14.47 -10.29 8.45
CA GLU A 242 -15.46 -11.34 8.18
C GLU A 242 -15.10 -12.15 6.92
N GLU A 243 -14.50 -11.55 5.89
CA GLU A 243 -13.97 -12.27 4.72
C GLU A 243 -12.79 -13.18 5.09
N ILE A 244 -11.85 -12.71 5.90
CA ILE A 244 -10.73 -13.51 6.42
C ILE A 244 -11.25 -14.69 7.26
N LYS A 245 -12.21 -14.43 8.16
CA LYS A 245 -12.83 -15.42 9.03
C LYS A 245 -13.68 -16.44 8.27
N GLY A 246 -14.33 -16.02 7.18
CA GLY A 246 -15.06 -16.89 6.26
C GLY A 246 -14.15 -17.69 5.31
N GLY A 247 -12.86 -17.37 5.24
CA GLY A 247 -11.93 -17.96 4.27
C GLY A 247 -12.23 -17.56 2.82
N THR A 248 -12.94 -16.45 2.61
CA THR A 248 -13.36 -15.97 1.27
C THR A 248 -12.44 -14.91 0.67
N LEU A 249 -11.39 -14.51 1.40
CA LEU A 249 -10.36 -13.61 0.90
C LEU A 249 -9.67 -14.22 -0.34
N GLN A 250 -9.79 -13.58 -1.49
CA GLN A 250 -9.13 -14.04 -2.72
C GLN A 250 -7.77 -13.36 -2.90
N GLU A 251 -6.69 -14.13 -2.78
CA GLU A 251 -5.37 -13.72 -3.27
C GLU A 251 -5.32 -13.94 -4.78
N ILE A 252 -5.65 -12.90 -5.57
CA ILE A 252 -5.51 -12.95 -7.02
C ILE A 252 -4.02 -12.80 -7.35
N ASN A 253 -3.31 -13.92 -7.40
CA ASN A 253 -1.86 -13.95 -7.60
C ASN A 253 -1.49 -13.61 -9.05
N ARG A 254 -1.44 -12.31 -9.35
CA ARG A 254 -0.99 -11.75 -10.63
C ARG A 254 0.51 -11.68 -10.61
N GLY A 255 1.13 -12.75 -11.11
CA GLY A 255 2.57 -12.93 -11.03
C GLY A 255 3.32 -11.68 -11.47
N SER A 256 4.30 -11.27 -10.67
CA SER A 256 5.25 -10.23 -11.04
C SER A 256 5.94 -10.63 -12.34
N GLU A 257 5.61 -9.96 -13.44
CA GLU A 257 6.41 -10.03 -14.66
C GLU A 257 7.81 -9.48 -14.33
N ASN A 258 8.84 -10.29 -14.60
CA ASN A 258 10.25 -9.99 -14.32
C ASN A 258 10.84 -8.98 -15.30
#